data_AF-A0A939R1C0-F1
#
_entry.id   AF-A0A939R1C0-F1
#
_cell.length_a   1.000
_cell.length_b   1.000
_cell.length_c   1.000
_cell.angle_alpha   90.00
_cell.angle_beta   90.00
_cell.angle_gamma   90.00
#
_symmetry.space_group_name_H-M   'P 1'
#
loop_
_entity.id
_entity.type
_entity.pdbx_description
1 polymer ?
#
loop_
_entity_poly.entity_id
_entity_poly.type
_entity_poly.pdbx_seq_one_letter_code
_entity_poly.pdbx_strand_id
1 'polypeptide(L)'
;MIIRLEQPEDWREVENLTREAFWNVYRPGCQEHFVLNQYRNNPDFIPELDFVMEEDGRLIGHVMFSKAEITLADGTAFPSWTFGPISIHPDYKRKGYGLKLLQYALQKARAMGIGLLQMEGNI
;
A
#
# COMPACT_ATOMS: atom_id res chain seq x y z
N MET A 1 4.02 -0.95 -18.82
CA MET A 1 3.99 -0.91 -17.35
C MET A 1 4.89 0.15 -16.77
N ILE A 2 4.36 0.97 -15.87
CA ILE A 2 5.09 2.01 -15.12
C ILE A 2 4.73 1.88 -13.63
N ILE A 3 5.71 2.05 -12.73
CA ILE A 3 5.47 2.25 -11.29
C ILE A 3 5.94 3.66 -10.96
N ARG A 4 5.05 4.46 -10.36
CA ARG A 4 5.30 5.87 -10.02
C ARG A 4 4.61 6.22 -8.70
N LEU A 5 4.96 7.37 -8.14
CA LEU A 5 4.23 7.92 -6.99
C LEU A 5 2.77 8.21 -7.37
N GLU A 6 1.85 7.96 -6.44
CA GLU A 6 0.47 8.45 -6.53
C GLU A 6 0.49 9.99 -6.62
N GLN A 7 -0.42 10.56 -7.41
CA GLN A 7 -0.71 11.98 -7.43
C GLN A 7 -2.17 12.24 -7.01
N PRO A 8 -2.53 13.46 -6.56
CA PRO A 8 -3.90 13.79 -6.18
C PRO A 8 -4.96 13.46 -7.23
N GLU A 9 -4.60 13.52 -8.51
CA GLU A 9 -5.49 13.19 -9.62
C GLU A 9 -5.82 11.68 -9.69
N ASP A 10 -4.97 10.83 -9.13
CA ASP A 10 -5.16 9.37 -9.09
C ASP A 10 -6.11 8.94 -7.95
N TRP A 11 -6.31 9.77 -6.92
CA TRP A 11 -6.92 9.35 -5.64
C TRP A 11 -8.23 8.60 -5.79
N ARG A 12 -9.11 9.11 -6.64
CA ARG A 12 -10.43 8.52 -6.89
C ARG A 12 -10.32 7.13 -7.53
N GLU A 13 -9.44 7.00 -8.52
CA GLU A 13 -9.23 5.75 -9.23
C GLU A 13 -8.49 4.72 -8.36
N VAL A 14 -7.57 5.16 -7.51
CA VAL A 14 -6.89 4.29 -6.55
C VAL A 14 -7.83 3.78 -5.46
N GLU A 15 -8.76 4.61 -4.98
CA GLU A 15 -9.81 4.16 -4.06
C GLU A 15 -10.73 3.13 -4.72
N ASN A 16 -11.11 3.34 -5.99
CA ASN A 16 -11.89 2.37 -6.75
C ASN A 16 -11.12 1.05 -6.95
N LEU A 17 -9.85 1.14 -7.35
CA LEU A 17 -8.94 0.00 -7.50
C LEU A 17 -8.83 -0.80 -6.20
N THR A 18 -8.60 -0.12 -5.08
CA THR A 18 -8.50 -0.74 -3.76
C THR A 18 -9.84 -1.37 -3.36
N ARG A 19 -10.97 -0.70 -3.61
CA ARG A 19 -12.29 -1.27 -3.36
C ARG A 19 -12.48 -2.58 -4.12
N GLU A 20 -12.18 -2.60 -5.42
CA GLU A 20 -12.30 -3.79 -6.27
C GLU A 20 -11.33 -4.90 -5.86
N ALA A 21 -10.11 -4.56 -5.43
CA ALA A 21 -9.12 -5.53 -5.00
C ALA A 21 -9.56 -6.30 -3.73
N PHE A 22 -10.31 -5.65 -2.83
CA PHE A 22 -10.72 -6.18 -1.53
C PHE A 22 -12.21 -6.54 -1.43
N TRP A 23 -13.02 -6.26 -2.46
CA TRP A 23 -14.46 -6.50 -2.43
C TRP A 23 -14.80 -7.97 -2.14
N ASN A 24 -15.54 -8.21 -1.04
CA ASN A 24 -15.92 -9.55 -0.58
C ASN A 24 -14.74 -10.50 -0.30
N VAL A 25 -13.53 -9.97 -0.08
CA VAL A 25 -12.35 -10.82 0.23
C VAL A 25 -12.37 -11.26 1.70
N TYR A 26 -12.55 -10.31 2.63
CA TYR A 26 -12.54 -10.59 4.07
C TYR A 26 -13.91 -10.43 4.74
N ARG A 27 -14.81 -9.67 4.14
CA ARG A 27 -16.15 -9.36 4.65
C ARG A 27 -17.06 -8.93 3.50
N PRO A 28 -18.40 -8.99 3.63
CA PRO A 28 -19.29 -8.37 2.65
C PRO A 28 -18.93 -6.89 2.44
N GLY A 29 -18.72 -6.49 1.18
CA GLY A 29 -18.11 -5.21 0.83
C GLY A 29 -16.61 -5.18 1.13
N CYS A 30 -16.09 -4.01 1.52
CA CYS A 30 -14.72 -3.83 1.98
C CYS A 30 -14.60 -2.46 2.68
N GLN A 31 -13.49 -2.21 3.39
CA GLN A 31 -13.21 -0.93 4.06
C GLN A 31 -11.86 -0.32 3.68
N GLU A 32 -11.03 -1.07 2.96
CA GLU A 32 -9.63 -0.77 2.68
C GLU A 32 -9.48 0.52 1.86
N HIS A 33 -10.41 0.79 0.93
CA HIS A 33 -10.47 2.05 0.19
C HIS A 33 -10.78 3.25 1.09
N PHE A 34 -11.65 3.07 2.09
CA PHE A 34 -11.94 4.12 3.06
C PHE A 34 -10.76 4.37 3.99
N VAL A 35 -10.10 3.30 4.47
CA VAL A 35 -8.85 3.40 5.25
C VAL A 35 -7.79 4.18 4.47
N LEU A 36 -7.55 3.83 3.21
CA LEU A 36 -6.62 4.55 2.34
C LEU A 36 -6.95 6.06 2.27
N ASN A 37 -8.21 6.41 1.99
CA ASN A 37 -8.63 7.80 1.93
C ASN A 37 -8.35 8.56 3.24
N GLN A 38 -8.59 7.94 4.39
CA GLN A 38 -8.28 8.55 5.69
C GLN A 38 -6.76 8.70 5.90
N TYR A 39 -5.96 7.73 5.45
CA TYR A 39 -4.51 7.75 5.64
C TYR A 39 -3.81 8.87 4.88
N ARG A 40 -4.32 9.33 3.73
CA ARG A 40 -3.67 10.43 2.98
C ARG A 40 -3.52 11.73 3.80
N ASN A 41 -4.34 11.91 4.83
CA ASN A 41 -4.25 13.06 5.76
C ASN A 41 -3.68 12.68 7.14
N ASN A 42 -3.27 11.43 7.34
CA ASN A 42 -2.72 10.94 8.59
C ASN A 42 -1.22 11.33 8.68
N PRO A 43 -0.74 11.86 9.83
CA PRO A 43 0.67 12.22 10.01
C PRO A 43 1.67 11.06 9.87
N ASP A 44 1.20 9.81 10.00
CA ASP A 44 2.01 8.61 9.87
C ASP A 44 2.14 8.13 8.43
N PHE A 45 1.31 8.64 7.50
CA PHE A 45 1.40 8.31 6.08
C PHE A 45 2.72 8.75 5.47
N ILE A 46 3.24 7.94 4.53
CA ILE A 46 4.53 8.18 3.88
C ILE A 46 4.31 8.40 2.39
N PRO A 47 4.09 9.66 1.94
CA PRO A 47 3.81 9.96 0.54
C PRO A 47 4.97 9.58 -0.39
N GLU A 48 6.21 9.53 0.10
CA GLU A 48 7.38 9.11 -0.66
C GLU A 48 7.41 7.60 -0.97
N LEU A 49 6.52 6.83 -0.34
CA LEU A 49 6.35 5.39 -0.54
C LEU A 49 4.93 5.00 -0.98
N ASP A 50 4.14 5.96 -1.43
CA ASP A 50 2.81 5.71 -1.96
C ASP A 50 2.86 5.53 -3.49
N PHE A 51 2.77 4.28 -3.94
CA PHE A 51 3.03 3.92 -5.33
C PHE A 51 1.79 3.39 -6.04
N VAL A 52 1.63 3.80 -7.29
CA VAL A 52 0.69 3.22 -8.25
C VAL A 52 1.44 2.45 -9.33
N MET A 53 0.81 1.39 -9.84
CA MET A 53 1.26 0.62 -10.98
C MET A 53 0.26 0.80 -12.13
N GLU A 54 0.76 1.20 -13.29
CA GLU A 54 -0.02 1.52 -14.47
C GLU A 54 0.36 0.61 -15.64
N GLU A 55 -0.64 0.09 -16.35
CA GLU A 55 -0.49 -0.68 -17.60
C GLU A 55 -1.50 -0.15 -18.63
N ASP A 56 -1.00 0.18 -19.84
CA ASP A 56 -1.81 0.72 -20.95
C ASP A 56 -2.73 1.90 -20.55
N GLY A 57 -2.21 2.83 -19.74
CA GLY A 57 -2.95 3.99 -19.27
C GLY A 57 -3.97 3.71 -18.16
N ARG A 58 -4.01 2.48 -17.62
CA ARG A 58 -4.91 2.08 -16.55
C ARG A 58 -4.13 1.78 -15.27
N LEU A 59 -4.60 2.28 -14.13
CA LEU A 59 -4.09 1.89 -12.82
C LEU A 59 -4.52 0.45 -12.51
N ILE A 60 -3.53 -0.42 -12.32
CA ILE A 60 -3.73 -1.85 -12.06
C ILE A 60 -3.25 -2.27 -10.67
N GLY A 61 -2.46 -1.44 -9.99
CA GLY A 61 -1.96 -1.73 -8.65
C GLY A 61 -1.67 -0.48 -7.82
N HIS A 62 -1.71 -0.63 -6.51
CA HIS A 62 -1.42 0.42 -5.53
C HIS A 62 -0.81 -0.18 -4.27
N VAL A 63 0.10 0.55 -3.61
CA VAL A 63 0.57 0.22 -2.26
C VAL A 63 0.92 1.50 -1.51
N MET A 64 0.43 1.61 -0.28
CA MET A 64 0.80 2.69 0.64
C MET A 64 1.61 2.18 1.83
N PHE A 65 2.33 3.10 2.47
CA PHE A 65 3.14 2.84 3.67
C PHE A 65 2.76 3.83 4.79
N SER A 66 2.91 3.37 6.02
CA SER A 66 2.71 4.17 7.23
C SER A 66 3.85 3.93 8.22
N LYS A 67 4.16 4.96 9.03
CA LYS A 67 4.94 4.80 10.24
C LYS A 67 4.15 3.97 11.25
N ALA A 68 4.89 3.26 12.10
CA ALA A 68 4.38 2.50 13.23
C ALA A 68 5.46 2.43 14.32
N GLU A 69 5.13 1.84 15.45
CA GLU A 69 6.09 1.60 16.53
C GLU A 69 5.79 0.28 17.23
N ILE A 70 6.85 -0.34 17.75
CA ILE A 70 6.74 -1.50 18.63
C ILE A 70 7.09 -1.03 20.03
N THR A 71 6.18 -1.20 20.97
CA THR A 71 6.47 -0.98 22.40
C THR A 71 7.27 -2.17 22.93
N LEU A 72 8.49 -1.93 23.38
CA LEU A 72 9.36 -2.94 23.97
C LEU A 72 8.98 -3.20 25.44
N ALA A 73 9.50 -4.29 26.02
CA ALA A 73 9.18 -4.71 27.39
C ALA A 73 9.59 -3.67 28.46
N ASP A 74 10.60 -2.84 28.17
CA ASP A 74 11.04 -1.74 29.04
C ASP A 74 10.23 -0.44 28.83
N GLY A 75 9.20 -0.48 27.99
CA GLY A 75 8.34 0.66 27.66
C GLY A 75 8.89 1.59 26.58
N THR A 76 10.08 1.32 26.03
CA THR A 76 10.64 2.15 24.95
C THR A 76 9.96 1.87 23.61
N ALA A 77 9.86 2.90 22.77
CA ALA A 77 9.32 2.78 21.42
C ALA A 77 10.43 2.43 20.43
N PHE A 78 10.26 1.33 19.71
CA PHE A 78 11.12 0.92 18.61
C PHE A 78 10.48 1.32 17.27
N PRO A 79 11.13 2.16 16.45
CA PRO A 79 10.58 2.57 15.17
C PRO A 79 10.33 1.39 14.24
N SER A 80 9.13 1.34 13.66
CA SER A 80 8.75 0.35 12.68
C SER A 80 7.87 0.98 11.59
N TRP A 81 7.59 0.22 10.55
CA TRP A 81 6.75 0.69 9.46
C TRP A 81 5.77 -0.41 9.06
N THR A 82 4.67 -0.03 8.45
CA THR A 82 3.75 -0.95 7.82
C THR A 82 3.55 -0.57 6.36
N PHE A 83 3.14 -1.55 5.57
CA PHE A 83 2.57 -1.28 4.26
C PHE A 83 1.20 -1.94 4.18
N GLY A 84 0.29 -1.31 3.44
CA GLY A 84 -1.08 -1.78 3.35
C GLY A 84 -2.09 -0.64 3.29
N PRO A 85 -3.14 -0.73 2.46
CA PRO A 85 -3.41 -1.86 1.57
C PRO A 85 -2.39 -1.97 0.41
N ILE A 86 -2.15 -3.21 -0.03
CA ILE A 86 -1.56 -3.50 -1.34
C ILE A 86 -2.66 -4.06 -2.24
N SER A 87 -2.95 -3.35 -3.32
CA SER A 87 -4.10 -3.58 -4.17
C SER A 87 -3.62 -4.00 -5.55
N ILE A 88 -4.23 -5.04 -6.12
CA ILE A 88 -4.10 -5.40 -7.53
C ILE A 88 -5.51 -5.59 -8.08
N HIS A 89 -5.80 -4.92 -9.20
CA HIS A 89 -7.08 -5.02 -9.86
C HIS A 89 -7.43 -6.49 -10.14
N PRO A 90 -8.67 -6.96 -9.90
CA PRO A 90 -9.06 -8.37 -10.08
C PRO A 90 -8.61 -9.00 -11.41
N ASP A 91 -8.80 -8.30 -12.53
CA ASP A 91 -8.39 -8.74 -13.88
C ASP A 91 -6.87 -8.99 -14.05
N TYR A 92 -6.07 -8.51 -13.11
CA TYR A 92 -4.60 -8.56 -13.13
C TYR A 92 -4.03 -9.45 -12.00
N LYS A 93 -4.89 -10.08 -11.17
CA LYS A 93 -4.45 -11.01 -10.11
C LYS A 93 -3.79 -12.27 -10.69
N ARG A 94 -2.90 -12.90 -9.89
CA ARG A 94 -2.15 -14.14 -10.22
C ARG A 94 -1.23 -14.04 -11.46
N LYS A 95 -0.84 -12.82 -11.84
CA LYS A 95 0.12 -12.56 -12.95
C LYS A 95 1.49 -12.05 -12.45
N GLY A 96 1.74 -12.07 -11.13
CA GLY A 96 2.99 -11.61 -10.53
C GLY A 96 3.09 -10.10 -10.27
N TYR A 97 2.07 -9.31 -10.62
CA TYR A 97 2.09 -7.85 -10.44
C TYR A 97 2.19 -7.40 -8.98
N GLY A 98 1.50 -8.07 -8.05
CA GLY A 98 1.59 -7.76 -6.62
C GLY A 98 3.02 -7.89 -6.08
N LEU A 99 3.69 -8.99 -6.40
CA LEU A 99 5.09 -9.19 -6.02
C LEU A 99 6.01 -8.13 -6.64
N LYS A 100 5.79 -7.79 -7.91
CA LYS A 100 6.60 -6.78 -8.61
C LYS A 100 6.43 -5.39 -7.98
N LEU A 101 5.20 -5.00 -7.64
CA LEU A 101 4.91 -3.74 -6.97
C LEU A 101 5.57 -3.68 -5.60
N LEU A 102 5.41 -4.75 -4.81
CA LEU A 102 5.99 -4.84 -3.47
C LEU A 102 7.52 -4.79 -3.52
N GLN A 103 8.17 -5.53 -4.42
CA GLN A 103 9.63 -5.51 -4.57
C GLN A 103 10.16 -4.10 -4.88
N TYR A 104 9.49 -3.39 -5.78
CA TYR A 104 9.84 -2.00 -6.10
C TYR A 104 9.73 -1.10 -4.85
N ALA A 105 8.59 -1.17 -4.16
CA ALA A 105 8.34 -0.34 -2.98
C ALA A 105 9.32 -0.65 -1.83
N LEU A 106 9.61 -1.92 -1.58
CA LEU A 106 10.59 -2.34 -0.56
C LEU A 106 12.01 -1.87 -0.87
N GLN A 107 12.40 -1.82 -2.15
CA GLN A 107 13.70 -1.25 -2.54
C GLN A 107 13.78 0.25 -2.20
N LYS A 108 12.69 1.00 -2.42
CA LYS A 108 12.60 2.42 -2.08
C LYS A 108 12.61 2.63 -0.56
N ALA A 109 11.82 1.85 0.17
CA ALA A 109 11.80 1.88 1.63
C ALA A 109 13.20 1.61 2.23
N ARG A 110 13.91 0.60 1.72
CA ARG A 110 15.29 0.30 2.13
C ARG A 110 16.24 1.47 1.86
N ALA A 111 16.12 2.12 0.70
CA ALA A 111 16.96 3.27 0.36
C ALA A 111 16.71 4.49 1.27
N MET A 112 15.52 4.58 1.88
CA MET A 112 15.18 5.58 2.90
C MET A 112 15.68 5.21 4.31
N GLY A 113 16.35 4.06 4.48
CA GLY A 113 16.83 3.59 5.78
C GLY A 113 15.78 2.89 6.64
N ILE A 114 14.62 2.52 6.08
CA ILE A 114 13.61 1.75 6.80
C ILE A 114 14.15 0.34 7.07
N GLY A 115 14.38 0.05 8.36
CA GLY A 115 14.99 -1.21 8.82
C GLY A 115 14.00 -2.33 9.15
N LEU A 116 12.78 -1.98 9.57
CA LEU A 116 11.74 -2.94 9.96
C LEU A 116 10.40 -2.58 9.33
N LEU A 117 9.83 -3.50 8.57
CA LEU A 117 8.48 -3.42 8.01
C LEU A 117 7.64 -4.60 8.51
N GLN A 118 6.39 -4.31 8.83
CA GLN A 118 5.41 -5.26 9.33
C GLN A 118 4.20 -5.25 8.40
N MET A 119 3.57 -6.41 8.24
CA MET A 119 2.31 -6.55 7.52
C MET A 119 1.49 -7.68 8.12
N GLU A 120 0.18 -7.62 7.89
CA GLU A 120 -0.73 -8.73 8.15
C GLU A 120 -1.38 -9.14 6.83
N GLY A 121 -1.39 -10.44 6.52
CA GLY A 121 -2.01 -10.99 5.32
C GLY A 121 -1.13 -12.01 4.61
N ASN A 122 -1.64 -12.53 3.49
CA ASN A 122 -0.94 -13.47 2.62
C ASN A 122 -0.52 -12.75 1.33
N ILE A 123 0.73 -12.95 0.91
CA ILE A 123 1.26 -12.49 -0.39
C ILE A 123 1.17 -13.62 -1.41
#